data_AF-A0A5C7SHZ4-F1
#
_entry.id   AF-A0A5C7SHZ4-F1
#
_cell.length_a   1.000
_cell.length_b   1.000
_cell.length_c   1.000
_cell.angle_alpha   90.00
_cell.angle_beta   90.00
_cell.angle_gamma   90.00
#
_symmetry.space_group_name_H-M   'P 1'
#
loop_
_entity.id
_entity.type
_entity.pdbx_description
1 polymer ?
#
loop_
_entity_poly.entity_id
_entity_poly.type
_entity_poly.pdbx_seq_one_letter_code
_entity_poly.pdbx_strand_id
1 'polypeptide(L)'
;MKGSSLARLAAGVPLAATLLLTGCATGPGPLYYWGDYQPALYGHFTKETGPQEQIASLEAGLEKARAAGKPVPPGYNAVTGH
;
A
#
# COMPACT_ATOMS: atom_id res chain seq x y z
N MET A 1 33.75 43.29 11.42
CA MET A 1 32.33 42.87 11.39
C MET A 1 32.04 42.12 10.09
N LYS A 2 32.26 40.79 10.03
CA LYS A 2 31.93 39.98 8.82
C LYS A 2 31.89 38.45 9.06
N GLY A 3 32.35 37.98 10.23
CA GLY A 3 32.45 36.54 10.53
C GLY A 3 31.13 35.84 10.94
N SER A 4 30.11 36.55 11.41
CA SER A 4 28.85 35.92 11.86
C SER A 4 27.89 35.53 10.74
N SER A 5 28.00 36.13 9.56
CA SER A 5 27.07 35.87 8.44
C SER A 5 27.39 34.57 7.69
N LEU A 6 28.67 34.20 7.58
CA LEU A 6 29.09 32.93 6.95
C LEU A 6 28.76 31.70 7.81
N ALA A 7 28.87 31.81 9.12
CA ALA A 7 28.54 30.71 10.05
C ALA A 7 27.03 30.35 10.02
N ARG A 8 26.15 31.34 9.81
CA ARG A 8 24.71 31.14 9.68
C ARG A 8 24.31 30.44 8.39
N LEU A 9 25.06 30.65 7.30
CA LEU A 9 24.87 29.96 6.03
C LEU A 9 25.38 28.50 6.09
N ALA A 10 26.50 28.25 6.76
CA ALA A 10 27.07 26.91 6.90
C ALA A 10 26.20 25.93 7.72
N ALA A 11 25.44 26.44 8.69
CA ALA A 11 24.54 25.63 9.52
C ALA A 11 23.19 25.31 8.85
N GLY A 12 22.78 26.06 7.82
CA GLY A 12 21.48 25.88 7.14
C GLY A 12 21.48 24.84 6.02
N VAL A 13 22.63 24.63 5.37
CA VAL A 13 22.81 23.67 4.27
C VAL A 13 22.47 22.21 4.65
N PRO A 14 22.94 21.66 5.79
CA PRO A 14 22.61 20.29 6.16
C PRO A 14 21.12 20.10 6.52
N LEU A 15 20.47 21.11 7.09
CA LEU A 15 19.02 21.09 7.39
C LEU A 15 18.14 21.15 6.13
N ALA A 16 18.56 21.91 5.12
CA ALA A 16 17.88 21.93 3.82
C ALA A 16 18.05 20.59 3.07
N ALA A 17 19.22 19.97 3.18
CA ALA A 17 19.50 18.68 2.55
C ALA A 17 18.64 17.53 3.13
N THR A 18 18.37 17.50 4.43
CA THR A 18 17.51 16.46 5.03
C THR A 18 16.04 16.60 4.61
N LEU A 19 15.54 17.84 4.44
CA LEU A 19 14.17 18.09 3.95
C LEU A 19 13.98 17.67 2.48
N LEU A 20 15.03 17.74 1.66
CA LEU A 20 15.00 17.28 0.27
C LEU A 20 14.96 15.73 0.17
N LEU A 21 15.47 15.01 1.17
CA LEU A 21 15.49 13.54 1.17
C LEU A 21 14.17 12.91 1.67
N THR A 22 13.29 13.66 2.34
CA THR A 22 12.01 13.12 2.86
C THR A 22 10.90 12.97 1.82
N GLY A 23 11.16 13.27 0.54
CA GLY A 23 10.13 13.25 -0.52
C GLY A 23 9.77 11.89 -1.12
N CYS A 24 10.58 10.84 -0.92
CA CYS A 24 10.43 9.59 -1.70
C CYS A 24 9.50 8.53 -1.07
N ALA A 25 9.14 8.67 0.22
CA ALA A 25 8.41 7.62 0.95
C ALA A 25 6.92 7.94 1.19
N THR A 26 6.49 9.19 1.10
CA THR A 26 5.09 9.62 1.30
C THR A 26 4.33 9.62 -0.02
N GLY A 27 4.16 8.44 -0.61
CA GLY A 27 3.18 8.23 -1.68
C GLY A 27 1.76 8.04 -1.12
N PRO A 28 0.71 8.33 -1.89
CA PRO A 28 -0.64 7.95 -1.50
C PRO A 28 -0.71 6.45 -1.25
N GLY A 29 -1.35 6.06 -0.15
CA GLY A 29 -1.51 4.65 0.22
C GLY A 29 -2.29 3.85 -0.84
N PRO A 30 -2.32 2.52 -0.71
CA PRO A 30 -2.99 1.66 -1.69
C PRO A 30 -4.46 2.03 -1.84
N LEU A 31 -4.88 2.19 -3.11
CA LEU A 31 -6.24 2.55 -3.50
C LEU A 31 -7.23 1.43 -3.14
N TYR A 32 -6.83 0.18 -3.35
CA TYR A 32 -7.63 -1.01 -3.06
C TYR A 32 -7.16 -1.75 -1.82
N TYR A 33 -8.08 -2.44 -1.17
CA TYR A 33 -7.77 -3.45 -0.17
C TYR A 33 -7.44 -4.78 -0.88
N TRP A 34 -6.18 -5.22 -0.79
CA TRP A 34 -5.71 -6.42 -1.48
C TRP A 34 -5.82 -7.71 -0.66
N GLY A 35 -5.79 -7.63 0.67
CA GLY A 35 -5.94 -8.78 1.58
C GLY A 35 -5.21 -10.05 1.08
N ASP A 36 -5.96 -11.14 0.99
CA ASP A 36 -5.51 -12.47 0.56
C ASP A 36 -5.70 -12.72 -0.96
N TYR A 37 -5.86 -11.67 -1.77
CA TYR A 37 -6.06 -11.79 -3.22
C TYR A 37 -4.94 -12.57 -3.91
N GLN A 38 -3.68 -12.21 -3.63
CA GLN A 38 -2.54 -12.84 -4.31
C GLN A 38 -2.41 -14.34 -3.96
N PRO A 39 -2.49 -14.73 -2.67
CA PRO A 39 -2.56 -16.15 -2.29
C PRO A 39 -3.73 -16.89 -2.94
N ALA A 40 -4.93 -16.29 -2.95
CA ALA A 40 -6.12 -16.90 -3.56
C ALA A 40 -5.94 -17.11 -5.08
N LEU A 41 -5.35 -16.14 -5.77
CA LEU A 41 -5.05 -16.22 -7.19
C LEU A 41 -3.99 -17.29 -7.48
N TYR A 42 -2.94 -17.34 -6.66
CA TYR A 42 -1.89 -18.35 -6.77
C TYR A 42 -2.45 -19.76 -6.58
N GLY A 43 -3.18 -19.98 -5.48
CA GLY A 43 -3.80 -21.27 -5.16
C GLY A 43 -4.79 -21.75 -6.22
N HIS A 44 -5.49 -20.82 -6.89
CA HIS A 44 -6.34 -21.13 -8.05
C HIS A 44 -5.53 -21.70 -9.21
N PHE A 45 -4.43 -21.04 -9.59
CA PHE A 45 -3.61 -21.45 -10.74
C PHE A 45 -2.76 -22.68 -10.46
N THR A 46 -2.31 -22.87 -9.22
CA THR A 46 -1.57 -24.07 -8.79
C THR A 46 -2.47 -25.24 -8.44
N LYS A 47 -3.79 -25.03 -8.35
CA LYS A 47 -4.79 -26.00 -7.87
C LYS A 47 -4.54 -26.48 -6.44
N GLU A 48 -3.84 -25.68 -5.64
CA GLU A 48 -3.62 -25.94 -4.21
C GLU A 48 -4.86 -25.63 -3.37
N THR A 49 -5.71 -24.71 -3.85
CA THR A 49 -6.91 -24.27 -3.15
C THR A 49 -8.15 -24.62 -3.97
N GLY A 50 -9.16 -25.18 -3.32
CA GLY A 50 -10.45 -25.46 -3.96
C GLY A 50 -11.22 -24.16 -4.28
N PRO A 51 -12.09 -24.14 -5.31
CA PRO A 51 -12.87 -22.95 -5.66
C PRO A 51 -13.67 -22.36 -4.49
N GLN A 52 -14.25 -23.20 -3.63
CA GLN A 52 -15.04 -22.76 -2.48
C GLN A 52 -14.18 -22.14 -1.38
N GLU A 53 -12.99 -22.69 -1.14
CA GLU A 53 -12.04 -22.15 -0.16
C GLU A 53 -11.48 -20.81 -0.64
N GLN A 54 -11.22 -20.69 -1.95
CA GLN A 54 -10.82 -19.44 -2.58
C GLN A 54 -11.92 -18.36 -2.44
N ILE A 55 -13.18 -18.71 -2.72
CA ILE A 55 -14.33 -17.80 -2.55
C ILE A 55 -14.44 -17.35 -1.10
N ALA A 56 -14.39 -18.27 -0.13
CA ALA A 56 -14.48 -17.94 1.29
C ALA A 56 -13.37 -16.98 1.76
N SER A 57 -12.13 -17.17 1.27
CA SER A 57 -11.01 -16.26 1.55
C SER A 57 -11.24 -14.85 0.97
N LEU A 58 -11.75 -14.77 -0.26
CA LEU A 58 -12.07 -13.51 -0.91
C LEU A 58 -13.25 -12.79 -0.23
N GLU A 59 -14.29 -13.51 0.18
CA GLU A 59 -15.41 -12.97 0.96
C GLU A 59 -14.97 -12.43 2.32
N ALA A 60 -14.09 -13.14 3.03
CA ALA A 60 -13.49 -12.62 4.25
C ALA A 60 -12.68 -11.34 3.98
N GLY A 61 -12.00 -11.26 2.84
CA GLY A 61 -11.33 -10.06 2.36
C GLY A 61 -12.29 -8.89 2.09
N LEU A 62 -13.47 -9.15 1.52
CA LEU A 62 -14.51 -8.13 1.32
C LEU A 62 -14.94 -7.50 2.64
N GLU A 63 -15.13 -8.31 3.68
CA GLU A 63 -15.56 -7.76 4.98
C GLU A 63 -14.47 -6.97 5.69
N LYS A 64 -13.20 -7.40 5.57
CA LYS A 64 -12.07 -6.59 6.03
C LYS A 64 -11.95 -5.28 5.24
N ALA A 65 -12.17 -5.31 3.93
CA ALA A 65 -12.15 -4.12 3.08
C ALA A 65 -13.27 -3.13 3.46
N ARG A 66 -14.48 -3.64 3.71
CA ARG A 66 -15.63 -2.86 4.21
C ARG A 66 -15.29 -2.19 5.54
N ALA A 67 -14.73 -2.95 6.49
CA ALA A 67 -14.30 -2.41 7.78
C ALA A 67 -13.20 -1.34 7.65
N ALA A 68 -12.31 -1.49 6.67
CA ALA A 68 -11.25 -0.52 6.38
C ALA A 68 -11.72 0.70 5.54
N GLY A 69 -13.00 0.74 5.12
CA GLY A 69 -13.54 1.79 4.25
C GLY A 69 -12.85 1.86 2.89
N LYS A 70 -12.31 0.74 2.40
CA LYS A 70 -11.57 0.65 1.13
C LYS A 70 -12.31 -0.25 0.14
N PRO A 71 -12.36 0.10 -1.16
CA PRO A 71 -12.87 -0.80 -2.18
C PRO A 71 -11.91 -1.99 -2.38
N VAL A 72 -12.47 -3.13 -2.79
CA VAL A 72 -11.67 -4.26 -3.30
C VAL A 72 -11.33 -4.07 -4.78
N PRO A 73 -10.28 -4.72 -5.31
CA PRO A 73 -10.01 -4.69 -6.74
C PRO A 73 -11.08 -5.48 -7.51
N PRO A 74 -11.36 -5.12 -8.78
CA PRO A 74 -12.43 -5.71 -9.58
C PRO A 74 -12.30 -7.23 -9.80
N GLY A 75 -11.09 -7.78 -9.65
CA GLY A 75 -10.84 -9.21 -9.74
C GLY A 75 -11.51 -10.05 -8.64
N TYR A 76 -11.84 -9.47 -7.48
CA TYR A 76 -12.62 -10.17 -6.45
C TYR A 76 -13.97 -10.62 -7.00
N ASN A 77 -14.67 -9.68 -7.63
CA ASN A 77 -16.02 -9.88 -8.14
C ASN A 77 -16.06 -10.90 -9.29
N ALA A 78 -14.99 -10.96 -10.09
CA ALA A 78 -14.87 -11.94 -11.16
C ALA A 78 -14.78 -13.39 -10.64
N VAL A 79 -14.18 -13.59 -9.47
CA VAL A 79 -14.02 -14.92 -8.86
C VAL A 79 -15.26 -15.31 -8.04
N THR A 80 -15.87 -14.38 -7.32
CA THR A 80 -17.05 -14.66 -6.49
C THR A 80 -18.37 -14.62 -7.27
N GLY A 81 -18.41 -13.98 -8.43
CA GLY A 81 -19.54 -14.04 -9.37
C GLY A 81 -20.72 -13.13 -9.02
N HIS A 82 -20.47 -11.97 -8.40
CA HIS A 82 -21.48 -10.95 -8.08
C HIS A 82 -21.18 -9.61 -8.77
#